data_AF-E4XPT3-F1
#
_entry.id   AF-E4XPT3-F1
#
_cell.length_a   1.000
_cell.length_b   1.000
_cell.length_c   1.000
_cell.angle_alpha   90.00
_cell.angle_beta   90.00
_cell.angle_gamma   90.00
#
_symmetry.space_group_name_H-M   'P 1'
#
loop_
_entity.id
_entity.type
_entity.pdbx_description
1 polymer ?
#
loop_
_entity_poly.entity_id
_entity_poly.type
_entity_poly.pdbx_seq_one_letter_code
_entity_poly.pdbx_strand_id
1 'polypeptide(L)'
;MPTTASKLVDYRAAPLFASDLLVQQAQETHFFFAGYDPLKDEGLMFAERLKAAGAKVHVNEQPTAFHADFVWSKYFSGYDLKMPSADAHAEEYFKHLKGLLN
;
A
#
# COMPACT_ATOMS: atom_id res chain seq x y z
N MET A 1 -2.21 -25.39 -17.96
CA MET A 1 -2.94 -24.46 -17.08
C MET A 1 -4.08 -23.86 -17.89
N PRO A 2 -5.31 -23.77 -17.38
CA PRO A 2 -6.37 -23.00 -18.04
C PRO A 2 -5.88 -21.57 -18.29
N THR A 3 -6.21 -20.99 -19.44
CA THR A 3 -5.74 -19.66 -19.88
C THR A 3 -6.05 -18.52 -18.90
N THR A 4 -7.00 -18.74 -17.98
CA THR A 4 -7.34 -17.84 -16.88
C THR A 4 -6.34 -17.89 -15.73
N ALA A 5 -5.84 -19.08 -15.36
CA ALA A 5 -4.96 -19.24 -14.21
C ALA A 5 -3.57 -18.62 -14.44
N SER A 6 -3.03 -18.68 -15.66
CA SER A 6 -1.76 -18.04 -15.99
C SER A 6 -1.84 -16.52 -15.93
N LYS A 7 -3.03 -15.92 -16.10
CA LYS A 7 -3.22 -14.47 -15.99
C LYS A 7 -3.27 -13.99 -14.54
N LEU A 8 -3.72 -14.84 -13.61
CA LEU A 8 -3.76 -14.51 -12.18
C LEU A 8 -2.37 -14.37 -11.55
N VAL A 9 -1.36 -15.00 -12.17
CA VAL A 9 0.04 -14.95 -11.72
C VAL A 9 0.93 -14.11 -12.64
N ASP A 10 0.33 -13.36 -13.57
CA ASP A 10 1.09 -12.39 -14.37
C ASP A 10 1.58 -11.27 -13.44
N TYR A 11 2.89 -11.13 -13.31
CA TYR A 11 3.48 -10.16 -12.38
C TYR A 11 3.09 -8.70 -12.65
N ARG A 12 2.62 -8.40 -13.87
CA ARG A 12 2.13 -7.06 -14.23
C ARG A 12 0.76 -6.75 -13.61
N ALA A 13 0.01 -7.78 -13.24
CA ALA A 13 -1.26 -7.68 -12.51
C ALA A 13 -1.11 -8.04 -11.03
N ALA A 14 -0.22 -8.97 -10.70
CA ALA A 14 0.05 -9.43 -9.34
C ALA A 14 1.56 -9.35 -9.04
N PRO A 15 2.07 -8.16 -8.64
CA PRO A 15 3.51 -7.90 -8.44
C PRO A 15 4.20 -8.83 -7.45
N LEU A 16 3.42 -9.46 -6.56
CA LEU A 16 3.88 -10.51 -5.66
C LEU A 16 4.55 -11.68 -6.39
N PHE A 17 4.26 -11.91 -7.67
CA PHE A 17 4.88 -12.94 -8.52
C PHE A 17 5.99 -12.44 -9.45
N ALA A 18 6.45 -11.19 -9.31
CA ALA A 18 7.60 -10.69 -10.07
C ALA A 18 8.85 -11.55 -9.85
N SER A 19 9.81 -11.58 -10.77
CA SER A 19 11.08 -12.27 -10.53
C SER A 19 11.90 -11.56 -9.46
N ASP A 20 12.79 -12.28 -8.76
CA ASP A 20 13.64 -11.67 -7.73
C ASP A 20 14.54 -10.56 -8.30
N LEU A 21 14.98 -10.71 -9.56
CA LEU A 21 15.72 -9.66 -10.27
C LEU A 21 14.93 -8.35 -10.37
N LEU A 22 13.62 -8.41 -10.60
CA LEU A 22 12.76 -7.22 -10.63
C LEU A 22 12.50 -6.67 -9.24
N VAL A 23 12.28 -7.54 -8.25
CA VAL A 23 12.05 -7.11 -6.85
C VAL A 23 13.27 -6.40 -6.27
N GLN A 24 14.48 -6.86 -6.58
CA GLN A 24 15.74 -6.22 -6.16
C GLN A 24 15.94 -4.82 -6.76
N GLN A 25 15.24 -4.47 -7.83
CA GLN A 25 15.28 -3.14 -8.45
C GLN A 25 14.30 -2.15 -7.81
N ALA A 26 13.47 -2.60 -6.86
CA ALA A 26 12.49 -1.75 -6.22
C ALA A 26 13.15 -0.61 -5.45
N GLN A 27 12.55 0.57 -5.56
CA GLN A 27 12.95 1.76 -4.81
C GLN A 27 12.42 1.70 -3.37
N GLU A 28 12.81 2.68 -2.55
CA GLU A 28 12.17 2.89 -1.26
C GLU A 28 10.64 2.93 -1.44
N THR A 29 9.94 2.11 -0.66
CA THR A 29 8.50 1.90 -0.81
C THR A 29 7.78 2.12 0.51
N HIS A 30 6.69 2.88 0.47
CA HIS A 30 5.82 3.15 1.62
C HIS A 30 4.46 2.49 1.38
N PHE A 31 4.06 1.61 2.30
CA PHE A 31 2.75 0.95 2.30
C PHE A 31 1.83 1.61 3.33
N PHE A 32 0.59 1.79 2.92
CA PHE A 32 -0.51 2.26 3.75
C PHE A 32 -1.58 1.18 3.75
N PHE A 33 -1.90 0.63 4.92
CA PHE A 33 -2.86 -0.45 5.08
C PHE A 33 -4.07 0.00 5.89
N ALA A 34 -5.24 -0.48 5.46
CA ALA A 34 -6.46 -0.38 6.23
C ALA A 34 -6.71 -1.70 6.99
N GLY A 35 -7.05 -1.60 8.28
CA GLY A 35 -7.15 -2.77 9.15
C GLY A 35 -8.22 -3.77 8.72
N TYR A 36 -9.34 -3.29 8.15
CA TYR A 36 -10.45 -4.10 7.62
C TYR A 36 -10.37 -4.33 6.10
N ASP A 37 -9.22 -4.12 5.48
CA ASP A 37 -9.04 -4.29 4.03
C ASP A 37 -8.68 -5.74 3.68
N PRO A 38 -9.45 -6.44 2.81
CA PRO A 38 -9.09 -7.77 2.34
C PRO A 38 -7.76 -7.83 1.60
N LEU A 39 -7.26 -6.70 1.07
CA LEU A 39 -5.99 -6.62 0.35
C LEU A 39 -4.78 -6.45 1.31
N LYS A 40 -5.02 -6.29 2.61
CA LYS A 40 -3.94 -6.06 3.59
C LYS A 40 -2.91 -7.17 3.58
N ASP A 41 -3.35 -8.42 3.61
CA ASP A 41 -2.46 -9.56 3.76
C ASP A 41 -1.54 -9.74 2.54
N GLU A 42 -2.07 -9.59 1.32
CA GLU A 42 -1.24 -9.65 0.10
C GLU A 42 -0.24 -8.48 0.01
N GLY A 43 -0.66 -7.29 0.47
CA GLY A 43 0.23 -6.15 0.58
C GLY A 43 1.36 -6.37 1.57
N LEU A 44 1.07 -6.95 2.75
CA LEU A 44 2.07 -7.31 3.75
C LEU A 44 3.06 -8.37 3.20
N MET A 45 2.55 -9.39 2.50
CA MET A 45 3.41 -10.38 1.83
C MET A 45 4.38 -9.72 0.84
N PHE A 46 3.90 -8.74 0.06
CA PHE A 46 4.76 -8.03 -0.87
C PHE A 46 5.76 -7.10 -0.17
N ALA A 47 5.34 -6.42 0.90
CA ALA A 47 6.22 -5.60 1.73
C ALA A 47 7.38 -6.42 2.33
N GLU A 48 7.09 -7.61 2.88
CA GLU A 48 8.12 -8.51 3.40
C GLU A 48 9.05 -9.03 2.30
N ARG A 49 8.50 -9.31 1.11
CA ARG A 49 9.31 -9.70 -0.05
C ARG A 49 10.29 -8.60 -0.47
N LEU A 50 9.85 -7.35 -0.49
CA LEU A 50 10.69 -6.20 -0.80
C LEU A 50 11.79 -6.01 0.27
N LYS A 51 11.46 -6.12 1.56
CA LYS A 51 12.44 -6.07 2.65
C LYS A 51 13.49 -7.17 2.52
N ALA A 52 13.06 -8.41 2.23
CA ALA A 52 13.95 -9.54 2.03
C ALA A 52 14.90 -9.36 0.83
N ALA A 53 14.48 -8.61 -0.19
CA ALA A 53 15.32 -8.22 -1.33
C ALA A 53 16.27 -7.03 -1.04
N GLY A 54 16.22 -6.47 0.18
CA GLY A 54 17.07 -5.36 0.60
C GLY A 54 16.49 -3.96 0.36
N ALA A 55 15.23 -3.85 -0.10
CA ALA A 55 14.59 -2.55 -0.27
C ALA A 55 14.26 -1.90 1.08
N LYS A 56 14.33 -0.57 1.14
CA LYS A 56 13.84 0.21 2.29
C LYS A 56 12.32 0.26 2.24
N VAL A 57 11.67 -0.37 3.20
CA VAL A 57 10.20 -0.46 3.24
C VAL A 57 9.66 0.10 4.54
N HIS A 58 8.66 0.98 4.40
CA HIS A 58 7.91 1.54 5.50
C HIS A 58 6.47 1.05 5.43
N VAL A 59 5.89 0.70 6.59
CA VAL A 59 4.52 0.21 6.69
C VAL A 59 3.78 1.05 7.73
N ASN A 60 2.67 1.65 7.33
CA ASN A 60 1.72 2.31 8.22
C ASN A 60 0.36 1.61 8.10
N GLU A 61 -0.26 1.29 9.23
CA GLU A 61 -1.60 0.71 9.28
C GLU A 61 -2.53 1.65 10.03
N GLN A 62 -3.73 1.85 9.48
CA GLN A 62 -4.87 2.45 10.16
C GLN A 62 -5.83 1.33 10.60
N PRO A 63 -5.82 0.90 11.88
CA PRO A 63 -6.48 -0.34 12.31
C PRO A 63 -8.00 -0.36 12.11
N THR A 64 -8.63 0.82 12.12
CA THR A 64 -10.09 0.96 11.98
C THR A 64 -10.53 1.39 10.58
N ALA A 65 -9.59 1.58 9.66
CA ALA A 65 -9.86 1.94 8.28
C ALA A 65 -10.38 0.76 7.46
N PHE A 66 -11.09 1.06 6.38
CA PHE A 66 -11.46 0.11 5.32
C PHE A 66 -10.77 0.50 4.01
N HIS A 67 -10.94 -0.34 2.98
CA HIS A 67 -10.29 -0.13 1.68
C HIS A 67 -10.57 1.27 1.12
N ALA A 68 -9.49 1.97 0.74
CA ALA A 68 -9.52 3.31 0.18
C ALA A 68 -10.20 4.39 1.05
N ASP A 69 -10.22 4.24 2.38
CA ASP A 69 -10.92 5.19 3.25
C ASP A 69 -10.40 6.64 3.16
N PHE A 70 -9.13 6.82 2.80
CA PHE A 70 -8.49 8.14 2.63
C PHE A 70 -9.26 9.08 1.69
N VAL A 71 -10.00 8.58 0.70
CA VAL A 71 -10.79 9.43 -0.21
C VAL A 71 -11.89 10.22 0.51
N TRP A 72 -12.31 9.75 1.69
CA TRP A 72 -13.30 10.39 2.55
C TRP A 72 -12.69 11.41 3.52
N SER A 73 -11.37 11.60 3.49
CA SER A 73 -10.73 12.60 4.33
C SER A 73 -11.22 14.00 3.97
N LYS A 74 -11.23 14.91 4.96
CA LYS A 74 -11.46 16.34 4.73
C LYS A 74 -10.50 16.97 3.72
N TYR A 75 -9.29 16.40 3.57
CA TYR A 75 -8.28 16.89 2.62
C TYR A 75 -8.62 16.58 1.16
N PHE A 76 -9.39 15.52 0.89
CA PHE A 76 -9.77 15.11 -0.46
C PHE A 76 -11.23 15.44 -0.78
N SER A 77 -12.13 15.27 0.19
CA SER A 77 -13.56 15.52 0.02
C SER A 77 -13.94 17.01 0.14
N GLY A 78 -13.12 17.83 0.82
CA GLY A 78 -13.44 19.22 1.14
C GLY A 78 -14.48 19.40 2.26
N TYR A 79 -14.98 18.31 2.85
CA TYR A 79 -15.95 18.32 3.94
C TYR A 79 -15.41 17.56 5.15
N ASP A 80 -15.76 18.02 6.35
CA ASP A 80 -15.46 17.26 7.56
C ASP A 80 -16.50 16.15 7.76
N LEU A 81 -16.22 14.98 7.19
CA LEU A 81 -17.08 13.79 7.27
C LEU A 81 -17.00 13.09 8.64
N LYS A 82 -16.23 13.62 9.60
CA LYS A 82 -16.03 13.02 10.93
C LYS A 82 -15.60 11.55 10.85
N MET A 83 -14.66 11.27 9.93
CA MET A 83 -14.04 9.96 9.74
C MET A 83 -12.55 10.03 10.13
N PRO A 84 -12.20 9.82 11.41
CA PRO A 84 -10.83 10.01 11.89
C PRO A 84 -9.80 9.10 11.19
N SER A 85 -10.20 7.89 10.78
CA SER A 85 -9.31 6.97 10.08
C SER A 85 -8.87 7.51 8.72
N ALA A 86 -9.80 8.10 7.96
CA ALA A 86 -9.54 8.69 6.65
C ALA A 86 -8.60 9.89 6.76
N ASP A 87 -8.85 10.75 7.75
CA ASP A 87 -7.99 11.90 8.03
C ASP A 87 -6.58 11.47 8.47
N ALA A 88 -6.48 10.49 9.37
CA ALA A 88 -5.19 9.98 9.81
C ALA A 88 -4.38 9.36 8.66
N HIS A 89 -5.03 8.62 7.76
CA HIS A 89 -4.38 8.06 6.56
C HIS A 89 -3.80 9.16 5.66
N ALA A 90 -4.59 10.19 5.37
CA ALA A 90 -4.17 11.31 4.54
C ALA A 90 -3.04 12.11 5.22
N GLU A 91 -3.12 12.35 6.52
CA GLU A 91 -2.11 13.06 7.29
C GLU A 91 -0.76 12.34 7.29
N GLU A 92 -0.75 11.02 7.48
CA GLU A 92 0.50 10.24 7.42
C GLU A 92 1.09 10.25 6.00
N TYR A 93 0.26 10.13 4.95
CA TYR A 93 0.71 10.26 3.57
C TYR A 93 1.39 11.60 3.31
N PHE A 94 0.76 12.72 3.72
CA PHE A 94 1.35 14.04 3.55
C PHE A 94 2.60 14.26 4.39
N LYS A 95 2.64 13.72 5.62
CA LYS A 95 3.82 13.77 6.48
C LYS A 95 5.00 13.03 5.82
N HIS A 96 4.77 11.86 5.24
CA HIS A 96 5.78 11.14 4.48
C HIS A 96 6.27 11.96 3.27
N LEU A 97 5.35 12.43 2.42
CA LEU A 97 5.71 13.25 1.25
C LEU A 97 6.55 14.48 1.64
N LYS A 98 6.17 15.16 2.72
CA LYS A 98 6.92 16.31 3.22
C LYS A 98 8.32 15.93 3.67
N GLY A 99 8.51 14.74 4.23
CA GLY A 99 9.82 14.19 4.58
C GLY A 99 10.72 13.89 3.37
N LEU A 100 10.15 13.66 2.18
CA LEU A 100 10.91 13.45 0.94
C LEU A 100 11.33 14.77 0.24
N LEU A 101 10.65 15.87 0.55
CA LEU A 101 10.86 17.17 -0.11
C LEU A 101 11.79 18.13 0.64
N ASN A 102 12.23 17.76 1.85
CA ASN A 102 13.17 18.52 2.67
C ASN A 102 14.56 17.87 2.64
#